data_AF-A0A1H3G3N6-F1
#
_entry.id   AF-A0A1H3G3N6-F1
#
_cell.length_a   1.000
_cell.length_b   1.000
_cell.length_c   1.000
_cell.angle_alpha   90.00
_cell.angle_beta   90.00
_cell.angle_gamma   90.00
#
_symmetry.space_group_name_H-M   'P 1'
#
loop_
_entity.id
_entity.type
_entity.pdbx_description
1 polymer ?
#
loop_
_entity_poly.entity_id
_entity_poly.type
_entity_poly.pdbx_seq_one_letter_code
_entity_poly.pdbx_strand_id
1 'polypeptide(L)'
;MDRPHRRARRAPGARLAGLVAALALLVAALALPSVHAAFSATTGTPTNSLAADRLQPPSGLVASRNCTYAPIVLRGALASTELSPLTLIPPPGTAAGDVLVAQVAYYGTSPLTAPGDWTRITLPDTSGGVMTSAVYWKVAAGTEPAADFARPASETGDMVGGIVAYRGVSGSAPVAVAGGSTGSGETATTPALTTTATGAVVVHLLTRSGGQPPTPTGTNALWTHSSDSETVTAADEAFAGPGAVPQRTSTTSGSTTAWIAQTVVLRPALQQVGASLSWTATPSAWADGYRGERVVGGTVQATSSAPMGTTTVTDTGLVNGTTYTYRVWANRGTWASSVVTTTLTPNC
;
A
#
# COMPACT_ATOMS: atom_id res chain seq x y z
N MET A 1 26.53 -92.30 -48.81
CA MET A 1 25.37 -91.96 -47.95
C MET A 1 25.93 -91.04 -46.88
N ASP A 2 25.55 -89.79 -46.69
CA ASP A 2 24.23 -89.17 -46.83
C ASP A 2 24.38 -87.62 -46.81
N ARG A 3 23.47 -86.86 -47.44
CA ARG A 3 23.36 -85.39 -47.27
C ARG A 3 22.56 -85.08 -45.99
N PRO A 4 22.79 -83.94 -45.31
CA PRO A 4 21.75 -82.90 -45.26
C PRO A 4 22.26 -81.44 -45.07
N HIS A 5 21.77 -80.46 -45.85
CA HIS A 5 20.73 -79.44 -45.56
C HIS A 5 21.23 -78.04 -45.13
N ARG A 6 20.95 -77.07 -46.02
CA ARG A 6 20.95 -75.62 -45.77
C ARG A 6 19.87 -75.23 -44.73
N ARG A 7 20.21 -74.29 -43.85
CA ARG A 7 19.25 -73.29 -43.32
C ARG A 7 19.88 -71.89 -43.40
N ALA A 8 19.23 -71.01 -44.15
CA ALA A 8 19.60 -69.60 -44.25
C ALA A 8 19.11 -68.83 -43.00
N ARG A 9 20.01 -68.13 -42.31
CA ARG A 9 19.67 -67.14 -41.29
C ARG A 9 19.44 -65.78 -41.97
N ARG A 10 18.22 -65.23 -41.86
CA ARG A 10 17.93 -63.82 -42.18
C ARG A 10 18.54 -62.92 -41.09
N ALA A 11 19.32 -61.93 -41.48
CA ALA A 11 19.93 -60.93 -40.60
C ALA A 11 18.96 -59.77 -40.28
N PRO A 12 19.08 -59.12 -39.11
CA PRO A 12 18.20 -58.05 -38.65
C PRO A 12 18.69 -56.68 -39.15
N GLY A 13 18.55 -56.39 -40.44
CA GLY A 13 19.04 -55.12 -41.04
C GLY A 13 18.13 -53.90 -40.83
N ALA A 14 16.87 -54.10 -40.45
CA ALA A 14 15.87 -53.02 -40.53
C ALA A 14 15.90 -52.02 -39.35
N ARG A 15 16.30 -52.45 -38.14
CA ARG A 15 16.25 -51.58 -36.94
C ARG A 15 17.45 -50.62 -36.82
N LEU A 16 18.61 -51.00 -37.37
CA LEU A 16 19.79 -50.13 -37.37
C LEU A 16 19.67 -48.99 -38.39
N ALA A 17 19.07 -49.27 -39.55
CA ALA A 17 18.89 -48.28 -40.62
C ALA A 17 17.95 -47.12 -40.20
N GLY A 18 16.88 -47.41 -39.46
CA GLY A 18 15.95 -46.39 -38.97
C GLY A 18 16.57 -45.44 -37.95
N LEU A 19 17.45 -45.94 -37.09
CA LEU A 19 18.09 -45.13 -36.04
C LEU A 19 19.20 -44.23 -36.63
N VAL A 20 19.94 -44.72 -37.63
CA VAL A 20 20.92 -43.94 -38.37
C VAL A 20 20.24 -42.84 -39.20
N ALA A 21 19.10 -43.14 -39.83
CA ALA A 21 18.33 -42.13 -40.57
C ALA A 21 17.76 -41.03 -39.67
N ALA A 22 17.27 -41.37 -38.48
CA ALA A 22 16.75 -40.38 -37.53
C ALA A 22 17.86 -39.49 -36.96
N LEU A 23 19.04 -40.05 -36.66
CA LEU A 23 20.19 -39.27 -36.18
C LEU A 23 20.75 -38.36 -37.30
N ALA A 24 20.75 -38.83 -38.54
CA ALA A 24 21.15 -38.03 -39.70
C ALA A 24 20.19 -36.85 -39.94
N LEU A 25 18.87 -37.05 -39.75
CA LEU A 25 17.89 -35.96 -39.83
C LEU A 25 18.04 -34.93 -38.70
N LEU A 26 18.37 -35.36 -37.49
CA LEU A 26 18.57 -34.45 -36.35
C LEU A 26 19.85 -33.61 -36.51
N VAL A 27 20.93 -34.22 -37.01
CA VAL A 27 22.18 -33.51 -37.34
C VAL A 27 21.98 -32.56 -38.52
N ALA A 28 21.16 -32.93 -39.52
CA ALA A 28 20.81 -32.04 -40.62
C ALA A 28 19.96 -30.84 -40.17
N ALA A 29 19.06 -31.02 -39.19
CA ALA A 29 18.26 -29.92 -38.62
C ALA A 29 19.08 -28.96 -37.75
N LEU A 30 20.10 -29.46 -37.03
CA LEU A 30 21.03 -28.64 -36.24
C LEU A 30 22.11 -27.95 -37.08
N ALA A 31 22.33 -28.41 -38.32
CA ALA A 31 23.26 -27.82 -39.30
C ALA A 31 22.57 -26.86 -40.29
N LEU A 32 21.28 -26.55 -40.10
CA LEU A 32 20.60 -25.52 -40.87
C LEU A 32 21.29 -24.17 -40.60
N PRO A 33 21.81 -23.47 -41.64
CA PRO A 33 22.40 -22.17 -41.43
C PRO A 33 21.32 -21.23 -40.87
N SER A 34 21.67 -20.49 -39.82
CA SER A 34 20.97 -19.26 -39.43
C SER A 34 20.72 -18.44 -40.70
N VAL A 35 19.45 -18.10 -40.96
CA VAL A 35 19.03 -17.43 -42.18
C VAL A 35 19.69 -16.05 -42.22
N HIS A 36 20.77 -15.92 -42.99
CA HIS A 36 21.41 -14.64 -43.26
C HIS A 36 21.04 -14.25 -44.68
N ALA A 37 20.46 -13.06 -44.85
CA ALA A 37 20.41 -12.42 -46.15
C ALA A 37 21.82 -11.88 -46.46
N ALA A 38 22.52 -12.53 -47.39
CA ALA A 38 23.78 -12.01 -47.92
C ALA A 38 23.47 -11.22 -49.19
N PHE A 39 23.76 -9.92 -49.16
CA PHE A 39 23.69 -9.07 -50.35
C PHE A 39 25.12 -8.87 -50.88
N SER A 40 25.38 -9.31 -52.10
CA SER A 40 26.64 -9.07 -52.80
C SER A 40 26.40 -8.11 -53.96
N ALA A 41 27.11 -6.99 -54.00
CA ALA A 41 27.14 -6.10 -55.16
C ALA A 41 28.38 -6.44 -56.02
N THR A 42 28.18 -6.70 -57.31
CA THR A 42 29.26 -7.02 -58.26
C THR A 42 30.02 -5.79 -58.76
N THR A 43 29.53 -4.58 -58.48
CA THR A 43 30.23 -3.31 -58.77
C THR A 43 30.08 -2.35 -57.58
N GLY A 44 31.21 -2.01 -56.95
CA GLY A 44 31.26 -1.00 -55.90
C GLY A 44 31.27 0.40 -56.50
N THR A 45 30.10 1.04 -56.61
CA THR A 45 30.03 2.51 -56.69
C THR A 45 29.93 3.07 -55.26
N PRO A 46 30.57 4.21 -54.94
CA PRO A 46 30.48 4.82 -53.61
C PRO A 46 29.06 5.30 -53.22
N THR A 47 28.08 5.12 -54.10
CA THR A 47 26.67 5.52 -53.94
C THR A 47 25.75 4.40 -53.47
N ASN A 48 26.20 3.14 -53.43
CA ASN A 48 25.35 2.03 -53.02
C ASN A 48 25.47 1.79 -51.51
N SER A 49 24.56 2.38 -50.73
CA SER A 49 24.38 2.03 -49.32
C SER A 49 23.27 0.99 -49.18
N LEU A 50 23.60 -0.19 -48.65
CA LEU A 50 22.60 -1.15 -48.17
C LEU A 50 22.13 -0.67 -46.79
N ALA A 51 21.07 0.13 -46.76
CA ALA A 51 20.32 0.38 -45.53
C ALA A 51 19.35 -0.79 -45.34
N ALA A 52 19.74 -1.77 -44.52
CA ALA A 52 18.74 -2.67 -43.95
C ALA A 52 17.87 -1.82 -43.03
N ASP A 53 16.62 -1.55 -43.41
CA ASP A 53 15.69 -0.84 -42.56
C ASP A 53 15.47 -1.68 -41.30
N ARG A 54 16.08 -1.26 -40.18
CA ARG A 54 15.99 -1.97 -38.91
C ARG A 54 14.89 -1.32 -38.11
N LEU A 55 13.97 -2.13 -37.60
CA LEU A 55 13.01 -1.67 -36.61
C LEU A 55 13.78 -1.19 -35.38
N GLN A 56 13.74 0.10 -35.11
CA GLN A 56 14.48 0.70 -34.00
C GLN A 56 13.71 0.49 -32.70
N PRO A 57 14.41 0.33 -31.56
CA PRO A 57 13.75 0.19 -30.27
C PRO A 57 13.13 1.52 -29.82
N PRO A 58 12.14 1.49 -28.91
CA PRO A 58 11.88 2.65 -28.05
C PRO A 58 13.13 2.99 -27.22
N SER A 59 13.10 4.09 -26.47
CA SER A 59 14.18 4.46 -25.55
C SER A 59 13.64 5.07 -24.26
N GLY A 60 14.50 5.33 -23.28
CA GLY A 60 14.09 6.03 -22.06
C GLY A 60 13.00 5.31 -21.24
N LEU A 61 13.01 3.96 -21.21
CA LEU A 61 12.04 3.20 -20.44
C LEU A 61 12.26 3.44 -18.94
N VAL A 62 11.25 4.03 -18.30
CA VAL A 62 11.20 4.27 -16.86
C VAL A 62 10.00 3.52 -16.29
N ALA A 63 10.18 2.92 -15.11
CA ALA A 63 9.11 2.35 -14.32
C ALA A 63 9.02 3.14 -13.01
N SER A 64 7.88 3.76 -12.74
CA SER A 64 7.59 4.41 -11.47
C SER A 64 6.55 3.59 -10.70
N ARG A 65 6.67 3.59 -9.37
CA ARG A 65 5.71 2.93 -8.50
C ARG A 65 4.37 3.66 -8.53
N ASN A 66 3.27 2.92 -8.60
CA ASN A 66 1.95 3.43 -8.25
C ASN A 66 1.39 2.62 -7.06
N CYS A 67 0.81 3.34 -6.10
CA CYS A 67 0.13 2.75 -4.94
C CYS A 67 -1.26 3.37 -4.88
N THR A 68 -2.28 2.54 -4.89
CA THR A 68 -3.66 2.99 -4.70
C THR A 68 -4.11 2.60 -3.31
N TYR A 69 -4.64 3.57 -2.57
CA TYR A 69 -5.13 3.39 -1.22
C TYR A 69 -6.65 3.55 -1.16
N ALA A 70 -7.28 2.84 -0.23
CA ALA A 70 -8.70 3.00 0.05
C ALA A 70 -8.96 4.39 0.65
N PRO A 71 -10.02 5.10 0.24
CA PRO A 71 -10.44 6.30 0.95
C PRO A 71 -10.86 5.94 2.38
N ILE A 72 -10.41 6.73 3.35
CA ILE A 72 -10.87 6.58 4.74
C ILE A 72 -12.25 7.24 4.87
N VAL A 73 -13.22 6.51 5.42
CA VAL A 73 -14.60 6.96 5.58
C VAL A 73 -15.05 6.79 7.02
N LEU A 74 -15.56 7.86 7.63
CA LEU A 74 -16.18 7.84 8.94
C LEU A 74 -17.44 6.97 8.93
N ARG A 75 -17.53 6.01 9.85
CA ARG A 75 -18.71 5.15 10.05
C ARG A 75 -19.64 5.70 11.12
N GLY A 76 -19.06 6.35 12.13
CA GLY A 76 -19.78 7.00 13.20
C GLY A 76 -18.85 7.23 14.39
N ALA A 77 -19.31 8.05 15.33
CA ALA A 77 -18.65 8.28 16.61
C ALA A 77 -19.71 8.34 17.72
N LEU A 78 -19.33 7.88 18.90
CA LEU A 78 -20.15 7.93 20.12
C LEU A 78 -19.27 8.34 21.30
N ALA A 79 -19.88 8.92 22.32
CA ALA A 79 -19.22 9.24 23.59
C ALA A 79 -20.10 8.79 24.75
N SER A 80 -19.47 8.52 25.90
CA SER A 80 -20.14 8.09 27.13
C SER A 80 -19.39 8.61 28.35
N THR A 81 -20.11 8.65 29.47
CA THR A 81 -19.60 8.97 30.79
C THR A 81 -20.27 8.07 31.81
N GLU A 82 -19.50 7.44 32.69
CA GLU A 82 -20.02 6.60 33.77
C GLU A 82 -18.97 6.39 34.88
N LEU A 83 -19.42 5.87 36.01
CA LEU A 83 -18.52 5.41 37.08
C LEU A 83 -17.74 4.20 36.59
N SER A 84 -16.44 4.15 36.90
CA SER A 84 -15.54 3.09 36.45
C SER A 84 -16.11 1.67 36.70
N PRO A 85 -16.11 0.77 35.70
CA PRO A 85 -15.53 0.91 34.35
C PRO A 85 -16.37 1.79 33.40
N LEU A 86 -15.72 2.39 32.39
CA LEU A 86 -16.35 3.08 31.25
C LEU A 86 -16.55 2.14 30.06
N THR A 87 -17.80 1.98 29.66
CA THR A 87 -18.29 1.15 28.57
C THR A 87 -18.46 2.02 27.34
N LEU A 88 -17.68 1.72 26.30
CA LEU A 88 -17.81 2.35 24.98
C LEU A 88 -18.44 1.37 24.01
N ILE A 89 -19.62 1.72 23.50
CA ILE A 89 -20.36 0.93 22.53
C ILE A 89 -19.87 1.31 21.12
N PRO A 90 -19.53 0.34 20.26
CA PRO A 90 -19.18 0.60 18.87
C PRO A 90 -20.29 1.38 18.14
N PRO A 91 -19.95 2.39 17.33
CA PRO A 91 -20.95 3.13 16.56
C PRO A 91 -21.80 2.20 15.67
N PRO A 92 -23.12 2.44 15.55
CA PRO A 92 -23.97 1.67 14.65
C PRO A 92 -23.41 1.63 13.23
N GLY A 93 -23.41 0.45 12.61
CA GLY A 93 -22.85 0.27 11.27
C GLY A 93 -21.33 0.05 11.24
N THR A 94 -20.66 -0.08 12.39
CA THR A 94 -19.33 -0.70 12.49
C THR A 94 -19.41 -2.13 11.93
N ALA A 95 -18.48 -2.49 11.04
CA ALA A 95 -18.38 -3.84 10.51
C ALA A 95 -16.94 -4.37 10.59
N ALA A 96 -16.77 -5.67 10.33
CA ALA A 96 -15.47 -6.30 10.29
C ALA A 96 -14.46 -5.53 9.42
N GLY A 97 -13.28 -5.28 9.97
CA GLY A 97 -12.20 -4.57 9.29
C GLY A 97 -12.24 -3.05 9.41
N ASP A 98 -13.28 -2.46 10.00
CA ASP A 98 -13.25 -1.05 10.40
C ASP A 98 -12.25 -0.86 11.54
N VAL A 99 -11.54 0.28 11.57
CA VAL A 99 -10.63 0.64 12.65
C VAL A 99 -11.37 1.54 13.63
N LEU A 100 -11.37 1.12 14.89
CA LEU A 100 -11.88 1.86 16.02
C LEU A 100 -10.75 2.63 16.68
N VAL A 101 -10.99 3.89 17.04
CA VAL A 101 -10.12 4.70 17.90
C VAL A 101 -10.92 5.13 19.10
N ALA A 102 -10.40 4.88 20.30
CA ALA A 102 -11.04 5.26 21.55
C ALA A 102 -10.15 6.23 22.34
N GLN A 103 -10.74 7.29 22.87
CA GLN A 103 -10.15 8.18 23.87
C GLN A 103 -10.85 7.93 25.20
N VAL A 104 -10.08 7.73 26.26
CA VAL A 104 -10.60 7.51 27.60
C VAL A 104 -9.83 8.36 28.59
N ALA A 105 -10.56 9.15 29.36
CA ALA A 105 -10.01 10.09 30.32
C ALA A 105 -10.72 10.04 31.68
N TYR A 106 -9.98 10.43 32.71
CA TYR A 106 -10.52 10.58 34.07
C TYR A 106 -9.60 11.46 34.93
N TYR A 107 -10.13 11.97 36.04
CA TYR A 107 -9.35 12.65 37.09
C TYR A 107 -8.53 11.66 37.93
N GLY A 108 -7.26 11.52 37.59
CA GLY A 108 -6.25 10.74 38.27
C GLY A 108 -5.02 10.54 37.37
N THR A 109 -3.95 9.96 37.91
CA THR A 109 -2.66 9.82 37.21
C THR A 109 -2.24 8.37 36.98
N SER A 110 -3.02 7.42 37.47
CA SER A 110 -2.74 6.00 37.31
C SER A 110 -3.07 5.52 35.90
N PRO A 111 -2.38 4.49 35.39
CA PRO A 111 -2.67 3.95 34.07
C PRO A 111 -4.06 3.29 34.03
N LEU A 112 -4.73 3.44 32.88
CA LEU A 112 -6.00 2.79 32.58
C LEU A 112 -5.80 1.32 32.19
N THR A 113 -6.76 0.48 32.54
CA THR A 113 -6.88 -0.89 32.03
C THR A 113 -7.85 -0.91 30.85
N ALA A 114 -7.43 -1.48 29.72
CA ALA A 114 -8.26 -1.66 28.53
C ALA A 114 -8.56 -3.14 28.30
N PRO A 115 -9.58 -3.49 27.48
CA PRO A 115 -9.81 -4.86 27.07
C PRO A 115 -8.61 -5.39 26.26
N GLY A 116 -8.33 -6.70 26.38
CA GLY A 116 -7.07 -7.29 25.91
C GLY A 116 -6.83 -7.26 24.38
N ASP A 117 -7.86 -6.99 23.60
CA ASP A 117 -7.81 -6.87 22.13
C ASP A 117 -7.62 -5.43 21.63
N TRP A 118 -7.57 -4.45 22.54
CA TRP A 118 -7.25 -3.07 22.23
C TRP A 118 -5.75 -2.79 22.35
N THR A 119 -5.20 -2.08 21.37
CA THR A 119 -3.80 -1.66 21.37
C THR A 119 -3.69 -0.22 21.82
N ARG A 120 -2.90 0.05 22.87
CA ARG A 120 -2.64 1.41 23.37
C ARG A 120 -1.68 2.16 22.45
N ILE A 121 -2.01 3.40 22.11
CA ILE A 121 -1.10 4.34 21.45
C ILE A 121 -0.32 5.06 22.56
N THR A 122 1.00 4.89 22.58
CA THR A 122 1.85 5.49 23.62
C THR A 122 2.09 6.97 23.29
N LEU A 123 1.46 7.85 24.05
CA LEU A 123 1.49 9.31 23.90
C LEU A 123 1.66 9.95 25.29
N PRO A 124 2.11 11.22 25.39
CA PRO A 124 1.85 12.02 26.58
C PRO A 124 0.36 11.99 26.91
N ASP A 125 0.04 11.45 28.08
CA ASP A 125 -1.32 11.11 28.48
C ASP A 125 -1.67 11.50 29.92
N THR A 126 -0.78 12.18 30.64
CA THR A 126 -1.05 12.74 31.97
C THR A 126 -0.73 14.23 32.00
N SER A 127 -1.54 15.04 32.68
CA SER A 127 -1.30 16.49 32.79
C SER A 127 -1.66 17.04 34.16
N GLY A 128 -0.90 18.06 34.60
CA GLY A 128 -1.12 18.77 35.86
C GLY A 128 -1.00 17.94 37.14
N GLY A 129 -0.60 16.66 37.05
CA GLY A 129 -0.63 15.72 38.16
C GLY A 129 -2.05 15.32 38.61
N VAL A 130 -3.05 15.58 37.77
CA VAL A 130 -4.47 15.46 38.15
C VAL A 130 -5.34 14.71 37.16
N MET A 131 -4.94 14.57 35.89
CA MET A 131 -5.76 13.87 34.89
C MET A 131 -4.93 12.95 34.01
N THR A 132 -5.61 11.93 33.48
CA THR A 132 -5.09 11.00 32.47
C THR A 132 -6.04 10.96 31.27
N SER A 133 -5.49 10.83 30.06
CA SER A 133 -6.21 10.62 28.80
C SER A 133 -5.45 9.66 27.89
N ALA A 134 -5.88 8.40 27.85
CA ALA A 134 -5.26 7.38 27.01
C ALA A 134 -6.02 7.19 25.69
N VAL A 135 -5.29 6.83 24.65
CA VAL A 135 -5.83 6.56 23.32
C VAL A 135 -5.53 5.12 22.93
N TYR A 136 -6.55 4.43 22.42
CA TYR A 136 -6.47 3.03 21.99
C TYR A 136 -7.00 2.88 20.58
N TRP A 137 -6.55 1.83 19.90
CA TRP A 137 -7.16 1.39 18.64
C TRP A 137 -7.40 -0.11 18.63
N LYS A 138 -8.37 -0.51 17.79
CA LYS A 138 -8.69 -1.92 17.51
C LYS A 138 -9.21 -2.05 16.07
N VAL A 139 -9.02 -3.22 15.45
CA VAL A 139 -9.75 -3.59 14.23
C VAL A 139 -11.01 -4.34 14.62
N ALA A 140 -12.16 -3.83 14.20
CA ALA A 140 -13.47 -4.37 14.53
C ALA A 140 -13.66 -5.79 13.96
N ALA A 141 -14.29 -6.65 14.74
CA ALA A 141 -14.74 -7.97 14.32
C ALA A 141 -16.11 -7.91 13.62
N GLY A 142 -16.63 -9.05 13.15
CA GLY A 142 -17.93 -9.13 12.46
C GLY A 142 -19.13 -8.74 13.33
N THR A 143 -19.07 -9.04 14.63
CA THR A 143 -19.99 -8.50 15.65
C THR A 143 -19.12 -7.93 16.75
N GLU A 144 -18.97 -6.61 16.74
CA GLU A 144 -18.10 -5.93 17.67
C GLU A 144 -18.82 -5.70 19.02
N PRO A 145 -18.29 -6.24 20.14
CA PRO A 145 -18.87 -6.02 21.46
C PRO A 145 -18.56 -4.63 22.00
N ALA A 146 -19.26 -4.24 23.08
CA ALA A 146 -18.87 -3.07 23.88
C ALA A 146 -17.49 -3.28 24.52
N ALA A 147 -16.76 -2.19 24.73
CA ALA A 147 -15.42 -2.19 25.29
C ALA A 147 -15.39 -1.48 26.65
N ASP A 148 -14.93 -2.19 27.68
CA ASP A 148 -14.88 -1.69 29.05
C ASP A 148 -13.47 -1.24 29.42
N PHE A 149 -13.32 0.04 29.78
CA PHE A 149 -12.07 0.64 30.23
C PHE A 149 -12.17 0.96 31.72
N ALA A 150 -11.19 0.53 32.51
CA ALA A 150 -11.26 0.66 33.96
C ALA A 150 -10.10 1.48 34.54
N ARG A 151 -10.40 2.20 35.62
CA ARG A 151 -9.40 2.72 36.56
C ARG A 151 -8.78 1.53 37.32
N PRO A 152 -7.64 1.71 38.01
CA PRO A 152 -7.18 0.72 38.97
C PRO A 152 -8.29 0.40 39.99
N ALA A 153 -8.41 -0.87 40.39
CA ALA A 153 -9.49 -1.32 41.28
C ALA A 153 -9.49 -0.64 42.68
N SER A 154 -8.38 -0.02 43.07
CA SER A 154 -8.25 0.78 44.30
C SER A 154 -8.78 2.21 44.16
N GLU A 155 -9.15 2.65 42.96
CA GLU A 155 -9.66 3.98 42.67
C GLU A 155 -11.13 3.91 42.28
N THR A 156 -11.89 4.89 42.77
CA THR A 156 -13.29 5.08 42.41
C THR A 156 -13.48 6.44 41.78
N GLY A 157 -14.44 6.55 40.87
CA GLY A 157 -14.85 7.82 40.29
C GLY A 157 -15.37 7.63 38.88
N ASP A 158 -15.85 8.72 38.33
CA ASP A 158 -16.30 8.82 36.95
C ASP A 158 -15.13 8.79 35.97
N MET A 159 -15.50 8.48 34.73
CA MET A 159 -14.64 8.42 33.57
C MET A 159 -15.46 8.93 32.38
N VAL A 160 -14.78 9.55 31.42
CA VAL A 160 -15.40 10.01 30.18
C VAL A 160 -14.56 9.61 28.99
N GLY A 161 -15.22 9.31 27.87
CA GLY A 161 -14.52 8.92 26.67
C GLY A 161 -15.41 8.90 25.44
N GLY A 162 -14.77 8.62 24.31
CA GLY A 162 -15.46 8.45 23.05
C GLY A 162 -14.76 7.45 22.15
N ILE A 163 -15.52 6.88 21.23
CA ILE A 163 -15.10 5.89 20.25
C ILE A 163 -15.55 6.33 18.86
N VAL A 164 -14.65 6.25 17.90
CA VAL A 164 -14.92 6.52 16.48
C VAL A 164 -14.51 5.34 15.62
N ALA A 165 -15.34 5.03 14.62
CA ALA A 165 -15.12 3.96 13.66
C ALA A 165 -14.82 4.51 12.27
N TYR A 166 -13.76 4.00 11.63
CA TYR A 166 -13.37 4.36 10.27
C TYR A 166 -13.23 3.13 9.37
N ARG A 167 -13.73 3.22 8.14
CA ARG A 167 -13.49 2.24 7.08
C ARG A 167 -12.35 2.68 6.18
N GLY A 168 -11.62 1.73 5.61
CA GLY A 168 -10.55 2.02 4.66
C GLY A 168 -9.21 2.36 5.31
N VAL A 169 -9.10 2.23 6.63
CA VAL A 169 -7.84 2.32 7.37
C VAL A 169 -7.11 0.99 7.28
N SER A 170 -5.77 1.01 7.25
CA SER A 170 -4.94 -0.19 7.26
C SER A 170 -5.15 -1.01 8.52
N GLY A 171 -5.64 -2.25 8.41
CA GLY A 171 -5.86 -3.13 9.57
C GLY A 171 -4.58 -3.69 10.20
N SER A 172 -3.46 -3.74 9.47
CA SER A 172 -2.18 -4.25 9.99
C SER A 172 -1.30 -3.16 10.61
N ALA A 173 -1.45 -1.92 10.14
CA ALA A 173 -0.72 -0.75 10.65
C ALA A 173 -1.59 0.50 10.59
N PRO A 174 -2.60 0.64 11.47
CA PRO A 174 -3.60 1.71 11.37
C PRO A 174 -3.05 3.09 11.66
N VAL A 175 -2.04 3.21 12.51
CA VAL A 175 -1.46 4.49 12.91
C VAL A 175 -0.23 4.79 12.04
N ALA A 176 -0.27 5.87 11.26
CA ALA A 176 0.87 6.34 10.48
C ALA A 176 1.89 7.09 11.34
N VAL A 177 1.40 8.00 12.17
CA VAL A 177 2.14 8.75 13.18
C VAL A 177 1.16 9.23 14.24
N ALA A 178 1.61 9.38 15.47
CA ALA A 178 0.81 9.98 16.54
C ALA A 178 1.73 10.76 17.49
N GLY A 179 1.15 11.71 18.22
CA GLY A 179 1.84 12.50 19.23
C GLY A 179 0.90 13.05 20.27
N GLY A 180 1.45 13.56 21.36
CA GLY A 180 0.71 14.28 22.39
C GLY A 180 1.46 15.52 22.86
N SER A 181 0.70 16.47 23.39
CA SER A 181 1.15 17.69 24.02
C SER A 181 0.33 17.89 25.29
N THR A 182 0.95 18.43 26.34
CA THR A 182 0.30 18.66 27.63
C THR A 182 0.66 20.03 28.14
N GLY A 183 -0.23 20.66 28.89
CA GLY A 183 0.06 21.95 29.50
C GLY A 183 -1.08 22.45 30.36
N SER A 184 -1.06 23.74 30.67
CA SER A 184 -2.11 24.49 31.35
C SER A 184 -2.33 25.83 30.63
N GLY A 185 -3.34 26.60 31.03
CA GLY A 185 -3.73 27.84 30.34
C GLY A 185 -4.89 27.64 29.38
N GLU A 186 -5.41 28.72 28.81
CA GLU A 186 -6.69 28.73 28.07
C GLU A 186 -6.66 27.98 26.74
N THR A 187 -5.50 27.90 26.10
CA THR A 187 -5.36 27.35 24.75
C THR A 187 -4.59 26.05 24.80
N ALA A 188 -5.28 24.94 24.50
CA ALA A 188 -4.67 23.65 24.23
C ALA A 188 -4.21 23.61 22.77
N THR A 189 -3.02 23.06 22.53
CA THR A 189 -2.40 22.98 21.20
C THR A 189 -1.93 21.57 20.91
N THR A 190 -2.36 21.01 19.78
CA THR A 190 -1.92 19.68 19.34
C THR A 190 -0.43 19.69 18.97
N PRO A 191 0.27 18.55 19.03
CA PRO A 191 1.70 18.49 18.70
C PRO A 191 1.97 18.77 17.22
N ALA A 192 3.18 19.27 16.93
CA ALA A 192 3.70 19.34 15.57
C ALA A 192 4.17 17.96 15.11
N LEU A 193 3.60 17.44 14.02
CA LEU A 193 3.90 16.12 13.47
C LEU A 193 4.15 16.18 11.96
N THR A 194 4.89 15.21 11.43
CA THR A 194 5.03 14.97 9.99
C THR A 194 4.67 13.52 9.68
N THR A 195 4.08 13.28 8.50
CA THR A 195 3.70 11.94 8.06
C THR A 195 4.09 11.69 6.61
N THR A 196 4.40 10.44 6.29
CA THR A 196 4.61 9.96 4.92
C THR A 196 3.35 9.35 4.30
N ALA A 197 2.27 9.22 5.07
CA ALA A 197 1.01 8.69 4.56
C ALA A 197 0.30 9.71 3.65
N THR A 198 -0.28 9.21 2.57
CA THR A 198 -1.11 9.97 1.62
C THR A 198 -2.57 9.58 1.76
N GLY A 199 -3.49 10.53 1.67
CA GLY A 199 -4.94 10.30 1.79
C GLY A 199 -5.38 9.91 3.20
N ALA A 200 -4.63 10.34 4.22
CA ALA A 200 -4.86 10.00 5.62
C ALA A 200 -6.05 10.76 6.23
N VAL A 201 -6.47 10.34 7.42
CA VAL A 201 -7.35 11.10 8.30
C VAL A 201 -6.61 11.41 9.58
N VAL A 202 -6.71 12.65 10.06
CA VAL A 202 -6.08 13.10 11.30
C VAL A 202 -7.17 13.22 12.35
N VAL A 203 -7.03 12.53 13.47
CA VAL A 203 -7.93 12.60 14.62
C VAL A 203 -7.24 13.42 15.71
N HIS A 204 -7.87 14.51 16.11
CA HIS A 204 -7.43 15.37 17.21
C HIS A 204 -8.28 15.08 18.44
N LEU A 205 -7.62 14.80 19.55
CA LEU A 205 -8.22 14.38 20.82
C LEU A 205 -7.75 15.34 21.90
N LEU A 206 -8.68 15.96 22.62
CA LEU A 206 -8.40 16.92 23.67
C LEU A 206 -9.07 16.46 24.95
N THR A 207 -8.37 16.65 26.07
CA THR A 207 -8.90 16.42 27.42
C THR A 207 -8.57 17.61 28.29
N ARG A 208 -9.50 18.00 29.15
CA ARG A 208 -9.33 19.12 30.07
C ARG A 208 -10.04 18.88 31.40
N SER A 209 -9.39 19.17 32.53
CA SER A 209 -9.96 19.02 33.89
C SER A 209 -10.78 20.22 34.35
N GLY A 210 -11.39 20.98 33.43
CA GLY A 210 -12.16 22.15 33.79
C GLY A 210 -12.55 23.01 32.59
N GLY A 211 -13.87 23.12 32.37
CA GLY A 211 -14.45 23.76 31.19
C GLY A 211 -14.49 22.83 29.98
N GLN A 212 -15.29 23.22 29.00
CA GLN A 212 -15.56 22.45 27.80
C GLN A 212 -14.73 22.97 26.63
N PRO A 213 -13.62 22.30 26.24
CA PRO A 213 -12.85 22.71 25.08
C PRO A 213 -13.69 22.61 23.80
N PRO A 214 -13.85 23.69 23.02
CA PRO A 214 -14.58 23.63 21.77
C PRO A 214 -13.84 22.77 20.73
N THR A 215 -14.60 22.26 19.76
CA THR A 215 -14.02 21.61 18.57
C THR A 215 -13.02 22.55 17.89
N PRO A 216 -11.79 22.08 17.58
CA PRO A 216 -10.82 22.91 16.87
C PRO A 216 -11.33 23.41 15.51
N THR A 217 -11.10 24.68 15.21
CA THR A 217 -11.56 25.29 13.95
C THR A 217 -10.98 24.57 12.72
N GLY A 218 -11.82 24.35 11.70
CA GLY A 218 -11.41 23.71 10.44
C GLY A 218 -11.35 22.18 10.50
N THR A 219 -11.97 21.57 11.51
CA THR A 219 -12.13 20.12 11.67
C THR A 219 -13.61 19.76 11.77
N ASN A 220 -13.96 18.49 11.57
CA ASN A 220 -15.30 17.98 11.79
C ASN A 220 -15.42 17.47 13.23
N ALA A 221 -16.44 17.93 13.95
CA ALA A 221 -16.67 17.47 15.32
C ALA A 221 -17.06 15.98 15.35
N LEU A 222 -16.44 15.22 16.25
CA LEU A 222 -16.82 13.84 16.56
C LEU A 222 -17.61 13.77 17.87
N TRP A 223 -17.06 14.34 18.95
CA TRP A 223 -17.76 14.51 20.22
C TRP A 223 -17.19 15.65 21.04
N THR A 224 -18.02 16.15 21.95
CA THR A 224 -17.59 16.84 23.15
C THR A 224 -18.43 16.29 24.29
N HIS A 225 -17.78 15.75 25.31
CA HIS A 225 -18.48 15.10 26.41
C HIS A 225 -17.75 15.28 27.73
N SER A 226 -18.52 15.41 28.80
CA SER A 226 -18.01 15.77 30.11
C SER A 226 -18.39 14.72 31.14
N SER A 227 -17.46 14.46 32.04
CA SER A 227 -17.69 13.94 33.38
C SER A 227 -17.91 15.12 34.34
N ASP A 228 -18.00 14.87 35.65
CA ASP A 228 -18.11 15.94 36.64
C ASP A 228 -16.80 16.71 36.80
N SER A 229 -15.66 16.11 36.42
CA SER A 229 -14.32 16.68 36.62
C SER A 229 -13.63 17.06 35.30
N GLU A 230 -13.76 16.25 34.24
CA GLU A 230 -13.04 16.40 32.97
C GLU A 230 -13.97 16.44 31.78
N THR A 231 -13.53 17.12 30.73
CA THR A 231 -14.17 17.10 29.42
C THR A 231 -13.21 16.58 28.37
N VAL A 232 -13.72 15.72 27.49
CA VAL A 232 -13.05 15.25 26.27
C VAL A 232 -13.71 15.85 25.04
N THR A 233 -12.89 16.26 24.08
CA THR A 233 -13.34 16.75 22.77
C THR A 233 -12.53 16.07 21.70
N ALA A 234 -13.20 15.55 20.68
CA ALA A 234 -12.55 14.98 19.52
C ALA A 234 -13.09 15.54 18.22
N ALA A 235 -12.19 15.63 17.25
CA ALA A 235 -12.49 16.07 15.90
C ALA A 235 -11.59 15.38 14.89
N ASP A 236 -12.02 15.34 13.65
CA ASP A 236 -11.20 14.81 12.56
C ASP A 236 -11.07 15.76 11.37
N GLU A 237 -10.08 15.47 10.53
CA GLU A 237 -9.94 16.11 9.23
C GLU A 237 -9.29 15.17 8.21
N ALA A 238 -9.68 15.33 6.95
CA ALA A 238 -9.01 14.66 5.84
C ALA A 238 -7.66 15.34 5.57
N PHE A 239 -6.60 14.54 5.37
CA PHE A 239 -5.26 15.03 5.11
C PHE A 239 -4.65 14.34 3.88
N ALA A 240 -4.46 15.11 2.81
CA ALA A 240 -3.94 14.59 1.55
C ALA A 240 -2.53 14.00 1.69
N GLY A 241 -1.66 14.63 2.50
CA GLY A 241 -0.27 14.20 2.72
C GLY A 241 0.56 14.01 1.44
N PRO A 242 1.82 13.55 1.56
CA PRO A 242 2.60 13.51 2.79
C PRO A 242 2.99 14.94 3.23
N GLY A 243 3.50 15.10 4.46
CA GLY A 243 4.02 16.38 4.92
C GLY A 243 3.68 16.71 6.37
N ALA A 244 3.70 18.00 6.69
CA ALA A 244 3.35 18.51 8.02
C ALA A 244 1.85 18.32 8.28
N VAL A 245 1.53 17.65 9.39
CA VAL A 245 0.17 17.46 9.87
C VAL A 245 -0.33 18.82 10.40
N PRO A 246 -1.57 19.24 10.08
CA PRO A 246 -2.12 20.48 10.60
C PRO A 246 -2.10 20.51 12.12
N GLN A 247 -1.54 21.58 12.68
CA GLN A 247 -1.59 21.83 14.11
C GLN A 247 -2.89 22.55 14.44
N ARG A 248 -3.60 22.06 15.45
CA ARG A 248 -4.90 22.57 15.87
C ARG A 248 -4.83 23.13 17.28
N THR A 249 -5.64 24.14 17.52
CA THR A 249 -5.80 24.76 18.82
C THR A 249 -7.27 24.73 19.25
N SER A 250 -7.48 24.64 20.55
CA SER A 250 -8.80 24.80 21.18
C SER A 250 -8.64 25.72 22.37
N THR A 251 -9.33 26.87 22.31
CA THR A 251 -9.29 27.88 23.36
C THR A 251 -10.58 27.85 24.16
N THR A 252 -10.45 27.71 25.47
CA THR A 252 -11.56 27.74 26.43
C THR A 252 -11.37 28.95 27.33
N SER A 253 -11.93 30.08 26.92
CA SER A 253 -11.75 31.38 27.58
C SER A 253 -12.15 31.31 29.06
N GLY A 254 -11.33 31.88 29.94
CA GLY A 254 -11.61 31.97 31.37
C GLY A 254 -11.28 30.71 32.19
N SER A 255 -10.79 29.63 31.56
CA SER A 255 -10.27 28.48 32.30
C SER A 255 -8.79 28.29 31.95
N THR A 256 -7.95 28.13 32.97
CA THR A 256 -6.49 27.92 32.85
C THR A 256 -6.05 26.54 33.34
N THR A 257 -6.99 25.62 33.51
CA THR A 257 -6.74 24.26 34.00
C THR A 257 -5.84 23.47 33.05
N ALA A 258 -5.31 22.38 33.59
CA ALA A 258 -4.48 21.46 32.84
C ALA A 258 -5.24 20.88 31.64
N TRP A 259 -4.51 20.57 30.57
CA TRP A 259 -5.03 19.99 29.35
C TRP A 259 -4.05 18.97 28.77
N ILE A 260 -4.60 18.05 27.96
CA ILE A 260 -3.90 17.08 27.14
C ILE A 260 -4.43 17.23 25.71
N ALA A 261 -3.56 17.33 24.72
CA ALA A 261 -3.90 17.39 23.30
C ALA A 261 -3.11 16.32 22.54
N GLN A 262 -3.82 15.32 22.03
CA GLN A 262 -3.28 14.17 21.32
C GLN A 262 -3.71 14.22 19.86
N THR A 263 -2.88 13.66 18.97
CA THR A 263 -3.17 13.58 17.54
C THR A 263 -2.77 12.22 17.01
N VAL A 264 -3.67 11.58 16.27
CA VAL A 264 -3.48 10.27 15.66
C VAL A 264 -3.74 10.40 14.17
N VAL A 265 -2.73 10.10 13.35
CA VAL A 265 -2.88 10.05 11.89
C VAL A 265 -3.17 8.63 11.47
N LEU A 266 -4.35 8.41 10.92
CA LEU A 266 -4.80 7.12 10.42
C LEU A 266 -4.29 6.86 9.00
N ARG A 267 -3.64 5.71 8.83
CA ARG A 267 -3.05 5.24 7.58
C ARG A 267 -4.13 4.58 6.71
N PRO A 268 -4.31 5.01 5.47
CA PRO A 268 -5.19 4.29 4.53
C PRO A 268 -4.74 2.86 4.24
N ALA A 269 -5.68 1.97 3.99
CA ALA A 269 -5.41 0.61 3.55
C ALA A 269 -4.90 0.59 2.11
N LEU A 270 -3.83 -0.15 1.87
CA LEU A 270 -3.31 -0.39 0.52
C LEU A 270 -4.29 -1.28 -0.24
N GLN A 271 -4.83 -0.79 -1.37
CA GLN A 271 -5.73 -1.57 -2.24
C GLN A 271 -4.99 -2.24 -3.38
N GLN A 272 -4.04 -1.52 -3.99
CA GLN A 272 -3.35 -2.01 -5.18
C GLN A 272 -1.92 -1.49 -5.22
N VAL A 273 -1.00 -2.39 -5.57
CA VAL A 273 0.38 -2.07 -5.92
C VAL A 273 0.53 -2.24 -7.42
N GLY A 274 1.18 -1.29 -8.06
CA GLY A 274 1.45 -1.35 -9.49
C GLY A 274 2.64 -0.50 -9.92
N ALA A 275 2.82 -0.43 -11.22
CA ALA A 275 3.85 0.35 -11.89
C ALA A 275 3.25 1.18 -13.02
N SER A 276 3.74 2.40 -13.20
CA SER A 276 3.50 3.19 -14.40
C SER A 276 4.77 3.16 -15.23
N LEU A 277 4.68 2.55 -16.40
CA LEU A 277 5.76 2.48 -17.38
C LEU A 277 5.63 3.66 -18.34
N SER A 278 6.74 4.31 -18.64
CA SER A 278 6.82 5.34 -19.68
C SER A 278 8.08 5.16 -20.52
N TRP A 279 7.99 5.39 -21.82
CA TRP A 279 9.14 5.34 -22.73
C TRP A 279 9.01 6.37 -23.85
N THR A 280 10.15 6.73 -24.45
CA THR A 280 10.21 7.48 -25.70
C THR A 280 9.87 6.55 -26.86
N ALA A 281 9.00 7.02 -27.75
CA ALA A 281 8.56 6.25 -28.92
C ALA A 281 9.72 5.82 -29.82
N THR A 282 9.55 4.68 -30.51
CA THR A 282 10.50 4.27 -31.56
C THR A 282 10.55 5.32 -32.69
N PRO A 283 11.73 5.64 -33.23
CA PRO A 283 11.84 6.47 -34.44
C PRO A 283 11.28 5.79 -35.69
N SER A 284 11.12 4.46 -35.69
CA SER A 284 10.48 3.72 -36.77
C SER A 284 8.98 3.97 -36.76
N ALA A 285 8.54 5.08 -37.37
CA ALA A 285 7.12 5.47 -37.47
C ALA A 285 6.23 4.41 -38.15
N TRP A 286 6.85 3.47 -38.86
CA TRP A 286 6.22 2.34 -39.51
C TRP A 286 6.02 1.13 -38.58
N ALA A 287 6.38 1.18 -37.29
CA ALA A 287 6.07 0.10 -36.34
C ALA A 287 4.55 -0.09 -36.17
N ASP A 288 4.12 -1.32 -35.91
CA ASP A 288 2.72 -1.61 -35.56
C ASP A 288 2.42 -1.19 -34.10
N GLY A 289 3.44 -1.24 -33.25
CA GLY A 289 3.34 -0.83 -31.85
C GLY A 289 4.47 -1.39 -30.99
N TYR A 290 4.14 -1.70 -29.75
CA TYR A 290 5.05 -2.22 -28.73
C TYR A 290 4.55 -3.53 -28.16
N ARG A 291 5.50 -4.38 -27.78
CA ARG A 291 5.30 -5.54 -26.91
C ARG A 291 6.06 -5.34 -25.62
N GLY A 292 5.53 -5.88 -24.54
CA GLY A 292 6.15 -5.81 -23.24
C GLY A 292 6.11 -7.13 -22.48
N GLU A 293 7.07 -7.30 -21.58
CA GLU A 293 7.11 -8.38 -20.60
C GLU A 293 7.35 -7.83 -19.20
N ARG A 294 6.70 -8.43 -18.22
CA ARG A 294 7.06 -8.36 -16.81
C ARG A 294 7.74 -9.65 -16.40
N VAL A 295 8.94 -9.55 -15.85
CA VAL A 295 9.79 -10.69 -15.49
C VAL A 295 10.11 -10.65 -14.01
N VAL A 296 10.02 -11.80 -13.33
CA VAL A 296 10.41 -11.99 -11.92
C VAL A 296 11.33 -13.20 -11.85
N GLY A 297 12.52 -13.05 -11.25
CA GLY A 297 13.48 -14.16 -11.12
C GLY A 297 13.85 -14.81 -12.46
N GLY A 298 13.88 -14.05 -13.56
CA GLY A 298 14.15 -14.55 -14.91
C GLY A 298 12.96 -15.19 -15.63
N THR A 299 11.81 -15.36 -14.97
CA THR A 299 10.60 -15.94 -15.56
C THR A 299 9.62 -14.85 -15.97
N VAL A 300 9.09 -14.93 -17.20
CA VAL A 300 8.03 -14.02 -17.68
C VAL A 300 6.74 -14.32 -16.92
N GLN A 301 6.23 -13.31 -16.20
CA GLN A 301 5.00 -13.38 -15.42
C GLN A 301 3.80 -12.82 -16.17
N ALA A 302 4.02 -11.85 -17.06
CA ALA A 302 2.98 -11.26 -17.88
C ALA A 302 3.56 -10.70 -19.18
N THR A 303 2.74 -10.70 -20.23
CA THR A 303 3.04 -10.07 -21.53
C THR A 303 1.99 -9.02 -21.84
N SER A 304 2.40 -7.93 -22.48
CA SER A 304 1.49 -6.86 -22.91
C SER A 304 1.77 -6.47 -24.36
N SER A 305 0.79 -5.81 -24.99
CA SER A 305 0.93 -5.19 -26.30
C SER A 305 0.24 -3.83 -26.28
N ALA A 306 0.84 -2.85 -26.94
CA ALA A 306 0.29 -1.51 -27.10
C ALA A 306 0.40 -1.06 -28.57
N PRO A 307 -0.59 -0.35 -29.12
CA PRO A 307 -0.52 0.16 -30.49
C PRO A 307 0.56 1.24 -30.63
N MET A 308 0.96 1.51 -31.87
CA MET A 308 1.81 2.66 -32.16
C MET A 308 1.14 3.96 -31.69
N GLY A 309 1.93 4.88 -31.12
CA GLY A 309 1.45 6.09 -30.46
C GLY A 309 1.30 5.97 -28.93
N THR A 310 1.25 4.75 -28.37
CA THR A 310 1.28 4.56 -26.92
C THR A 310 2.72 4.63 -26.39
N THR A 311 2.92 5.47 -25.38
CA THR A 311 4.21 5.64 -24.68
C THR A 311 4.11 5.44 -23.18
N THR A 312 2.94 5.08 -22.68
CA THR A 312 2.68 4.82 -21.26
C THR A 312 1.77 3.60 -21.08
N VAL A 313 2.06 2.77 -20.08
CA VAL A 313 1.23 1.63 -19.68
C VAL A 313 1.23 1.51 -18.17
N THR A 314 0.06 1.25 -17.60
CA THR A 314 -0.09 0.90 -16.19
C THR A 314 -0.09 -0.60 -16.02
N ASP A 315 0.74 -1.08 -15.12
CA ASP A 315 0.77 -2.45 -14.66
C ASP A 315 0.27 -2.51 -13.21
N THR A 316 -0.50 -3.54 -12.87
CA THR A 316 -1.15 -3.66 -11.57
C THR A 316 -1.08 -5.09 -11.02
N GLY A 317 -1.46 -5.26 -9.75
CA GLY A 317 -1.42 -6.56 -9.09
C GLY A 317 -0.01 -7.01 -8.74
N LEU A 318 0.89 -6.05 -8.50
CA LEU A 318 2.24 -6.33 -8.05
C LEU A 318 2.26 -6.69 -6.57
N VAL A 319 3.31 -7.37 -6.16
CA VAL A 319 3.60 -7.69 -4.77
C VAL A 319 4.64 -6.72 -4.26
N ASN A 320 4.35 -6.07 -3.14
CA ASN A 320 5.25 -5.11 -2.51
C ASN A 320 6.59 -5.77 -2.14
N GLY A 321 7.70 -5.07 -2.35
CA GLY A 321 9.06 -5.60 -2.10
C GLY A 321 9.58 -6.61 -3.13
N THR A 322 8.76 -7.03 -4.11
CA THR A 322 9.22 -7.92 -5.19
C THR A 322 9.87 -7.11 -6.31
N THR A 323 11.06 -7.49 -6.76
CA THR A 323 11.72 -6.84 -7.90
C THR A 323 11.17 -7.37 -9.22
N TYR A 324 10.66 -6.46 -10.04
CA TYR A 324 10.18 -6.72 -11.39
C TYR A 324 11.16 -6.15 -12.42
N THR A 325 11.47 -6.92 -13.45
CA THR A 325 12.14 -6.42 -14.65
C THR A 325 11.11 -6.24 -15.75
N TYR A 326 10.98 -5.01 -16.24
CA TYR A 326 10.14 -4.68 -17.38
C TYR A 326 10.98 -4.66 -18.65
N ARG A 327 10.44 -5.23 -19.71
CA ARG A 327 11.04 -5.27 -21.03
C ARG A 327 10.05 -4.69 -22.02
N VAL A 328 10.49 -3.81 -22.91
CA VAL A 328 9.66 -3.22 -23.97
C VAL A 328 10.45 -3.21 -25.27
N TRP A 329 9.80 -3.57 -26.37
CA TRP A 329 10.35 -3.47 -27.72
C TRP A 329 9.25 -3.11 -28.72
N ALA A 330 9.66 -2.53 -29.85
CA ALA A 330 8.74 -2.25 -30.95
C ALA A 330 8.54 -3.51 -31.81
N ASN A 331 7.37 -3.67 -32.40
CA ASN A 331 7.07 -4.77 -33.31
C ASN A 331 6.47 -4.29 -34.64
N ARG A 332 6.70 -5.06 -35.70
CA ARG A 332 5.97 -4.98 -36.99
C ARG A 332 5.80 -6.37 -37.57
N GLY A 333 4.58 -6.90 -37.58
CA GLY A 333 4.32 -8.30 -37.93
C GLY A 333 5.19 -9.24 -37.09
N THR A 334 6.10 -9.97 -37.74
CA THR A 334 7.08 -10.86 -37.10
C THR A 334 8.40 -10.18 -36.72
N TRP A 335 8.62 -8.93 -37.12
CA TRP A 335 9.83 -8.18 -36.80
C TRP A 335 9.73 -7.61 -35.38
N ALA A 336 10.86 -7.65 -34.68
CA ALA A 336 11.04 -7.05 -33.36
C ALA A 336 12.33 -6.24 -33.34
N SER A 337 12.32 -5.09 -32.66
CA SER A 337 13.54 -4.36 -32.35
C SER A 337 14.28 -4.98 -31.17
N SER A 338 15.43 -4.40 -30.81
CA SER A 338 16.09 -4.76 -29.56
C SER A 338 15.22 -4.39 -28.34
N VAL A 339 15.39 -5.14 -27.25
CA VAL A 339 14.65 -4.94 -26.01
C VAL A 339 15.28 -3.81 -25.20
N VAL A 340 14.45 -2.90 -24.68
CA VAL A 340 14.81 -1.96 -23.62
C VAL A 340 14.28 -2.48 -22.29
N THR A 341 15.10 -2.39 -21.25
CA THR A 341 14.76 -2.95 -19.94
C THR A 341 14.90 -1.92 -18.82
N THR A 342 14.05 -2.04 -17.82
CA THR A 342 14.17 -1.32 -16.55
C THR A 342 13.71 -2.20 -15.40
N THR A 343 14.04 -1.83 -14.17
CA THR A 343 13.65 -2.59 -12.97
C THR A 343 12.92 -1.70 -11.98
N LEU A 344 11.93 -2.28 -11.30
CA LEU A 344 11.22 -1.63 -10.20
C LEU A 344 11.03 -2.62 -9.05
N THR A 345 11.34 -2.17 -7.84
CA THR A 345 10.92 -2.85 -6.61
C THR A 345 9.90 -1.93 -5.94
N PRO A 346 8.59 -2.19 -6.09
CA PRO A 346 7.57 -1.38 -5.43
C PRO A 346 7.76 -1.39 -3.91
N ASN A 347 7.67 -0.21 -3.30
CA ASN A 347 7.64 0.01 -1.86
C ASN A 347 6.48 0.96 -1.52
N CYS A 348 5.29 0.39 -1.54
CA CYS A 348 4.13 0.92 -0.82
C CYS A 348 4.22 0.48 0.66
#